data_AF-A0A946JRF4-F1
#
_entry.id   AF-A0A946JRF4-F1
#
_cell.length_a   1.000
_cell.length_b   1.000
_cell.length_c   1.000
_cell.angle_alpha   90.00
_cell.angle_beta   90.00
_cell.angle_gamma   90.00
#
_symmetry.space_group_name_H-M   'P 1'
#
loop_
_entity.id
_entity.type
_entity.pdbx_description
1 polymer ?
#
loop_
_entity_poly.entity_id
_entity_poly.type
_entity_poly.pdbx_seq_one_letter_code
_entity_poly.pdbx_strand_id
1 'polypeptide(L)' 'CEAEFITDMIYASGGAVDRADVGQNCRLCERPHCAQRAEPPIARPMMFDGAENSISAFNFKV' A
#
# COMPACT_ATOMS: atom_id res chain seq x y z
N CYS A 1 -9.78 -13.64 -8.62
CA CYS A 1 -9.33 -15.02 -8.38
C CYS A 1 -8.20 -14.98 -7.39
N GLU A 2 -8.04 -16.07 -6.67
CA GLU A 2 -6.96 -16.32 -5.74
C GLU A 2 -5.64 -16.43 -6.52
N ALA A 3 -4.55 -15.95 -5.93
CA ALA A 3 -3.23 -15.95 -6.57
C ALA A 3 -2.70 -17.36 -6.85
N GLU A 4 -3.24 -18.39 -6.20
CA GLU A 4 -2.88 -19.80 -6.43
C GLU A 4 -3.14 -20.24 -7.88
N PHE A 5 -4.16 -19.69 -8.53
CA PHE A 5 -4.53 -20.04 -9.91
C PHE A 5 -3.84 -19.18 -10.97
N ILE A 6 -2.85 -18.36 -10.59
CA ILE A 6 -2.27 -17.38 -11.51
C ILE A 6 -1.62 -18.04 -12.74
N THR A 7 -1.02 -19.21 -12.58
CA THR A 7 -0.35 -19.96 -13.66
C THR A 7 -1.30 -20.56 -14.68
N ASP A 8 -2.57 -20.72 -14.32
CA ASP A 8 -3.61 -21.27 -15.21
C ASP A 8 -4.19 -20.17 -16.13
N MET A 9 -3.84 -18.91 -15.88
CA MET A 9 -4.36 -17.76 -16.59
C MET A 9 -3.47 -17.38 -17.78
N ILE A 10 -4.08 -17.15 -18.95
CA ILE A 10 -3.36 -16.63 -20.13
C ILE A 10 -2.63 -15.31 -19.84
N TYR A 11 -3.14 -14.52 -18.90
CA TYR A 11 -2.55 -13.25 -18.48
C TYR A 11 -1.22 -13.40 -17.74
N ALA A 12 -0.89 -14.59 -17.21
CA ALA A 12 0.41 -14.87 -16.60
C ALA A 12 1.44 -15.43 -17.58
N SER A 13 1.04 -15.73 -18.82
CA SER A 13 1.95 -16.31 -19.84
C SER A 13 3.13 -15.39 -20.22
N GLY A 14 3.01 -14.09 -19.95
CA GLY A 14 4.04 -13.08 -20.24
C GLY A 14 5.24 -13.06 -19.28
N GLY A 15 5.23 -13.87 -18.21
CA GLY A 15 6.35 -13.99 -17.28
C GLY A 15 5.95 -13.84 -15.82
N ALA A 16 6.95 -13.66 -14.96
CA ALA A 16 6.77 -13.58 -13.51
C ALA A 16 5.88 -12.39 -13.13
N VAL A 17 4.78 -12.68 -12.45
CA VAL A 17 3.90 -11.66 -11.84
C VAL A 17 4.31 -11.54 -10.38
N ASP A 18 4.89 -10.40 -10.03
CA ASP A 18 5.24 -10.13 -8.64
C ASP A 18 4.05 -9.59 -7.85
N ARG A 19 4.05 -9.80 -6.55
CA ARG A 19 2.93 -9.41 -5.70
C ARG A 19 2.99 -7.91 -5.44
N ALA A 20 2.04 -7.18 -6.00
CA ALA A 20 1.88 -5.76 -5.67
C ALA A 20 1.42 -5.62 -4.22
N ASP A 21 2.13 -4.80 -3.46
CA ASP A 21 1.77 -4.50 -2.09
C ASP A 21 0.69 -3.39 -2.09
N VAL A 22 -0.54 -3.76 -1.76
CA VAL A 22 -1.74 -2.92 -1.89
C VAL A 22 -2.64 -3.04 -0.65
N GLY A 23 -3.39 -1.99 -0.36
CA GLY A 23 -4.41 -1.99 0.70
C GLY A 23 -5.82 -1.88 0.13
N GLN A 24 -6.84 -2.07 0.97
CA GLN A 24 -8.25 -1.98 0.54
C GLN A 24 -8.66 -0.56 0.14
N ASN A 25 -8.29 0.43 0.96
CA ASN A 25 -8.42 1.86 0.68
C ASN A 25 -7.50 2.65 1.63
N CYS A 26 -7.31 3.95 1.38
CA CYS A 26 -6.40 4.77 2.19
C CYS A 26 -6.79 4.86 3.67
N ARG A 27 -8.09 4.96 3.98
CA ARG A 27 -8.61 5.08 5.36
C ARG A 27 -8.38 3.84 6.21
N LEU A 28 -8.39 2.66 5.62
CA LEU A 28 -8.24 1.38 6.30
C LEU A 28 -6.83 0.76 6.13
N CYS A 29 -5.97 1.38 5.32
CA CYS A 29 -4.65 0.85 5.00
C CYS A 29 -3.61 1.21 6.07
N GLU A 30 -3.00 0.19 6.68
CA GLU A 30 -1.97 0.29 7.72
C GLU A 30 -0.53 0.26 7.17
N ARG A 31 -0.35 0.21 5.85
CA ARG A 31 0.99 0.17 5.23
C ARG A 31 1.79 1.45 5.52
N PRO A 32 3.01 1.35 6.08
CA PRO A 32 3.86 2.51 6.26
C PRO A 32 4.43 2.99 4.92
N HIS A 33 4.85 4.26 4.86
CA HIS A 33 5.63 4.82 3.74
C HIS A 33 5.00 4.69 2.33
N CYS A 34 3.66 4.64 2.23
CA CYS A 34 2.98 4.60 0.93
C CYS A 34 2.99 5.98 0.25
N ALA A 35 3.72 6.12 -0.85
CA ALA A 35 3.82 7.36 -1.62
C ALA A 35 2.48 7.78 -2.26
N GLN A 36 1.64 6.80 -2.60
CA GLN A 36 0.32 7.00 -3.23
C GLN A 36 -0.81 7.26 -2.21
N ARG A 37 -0.49 7.41 -0.92
CA ARG A 37 -1.53 7.61 0.11
C ARG A 37 -2.23 8.96 -0.09
N ALA A 38 -3.52 8.89 -0.42
CA ALA A 38 -4.36 10.06 -0.69
C ALA A 38 -5.20 10.52 0.51
N GLU A 39 -5.37 9.68 1.54
CA GLU A 39 -6.14 10.01 2.74
C GLU A 39 -5.50 9.42 4.02
N PRO A 40 -5.74 10.04 5.19
CA PRO A 40 -5.19 9.55 6.45
C PRO A 40 -5.92 8.30 6.96
N PRO A 41 -5.20 7.32 7.52
CA PRO A 41 -5.81 6.13 8.13
C PRO A 41 -6.69 6.50 9.33
N ILE A 42 -7.84 5.83 9.48
CA ILE A 42 -8.77 6.08 10.60
C ILE A 42 -8.27 5.49 11.92
N ALA A 43 -7.52 4.39 11.85
CA ALA A 43 -7.06 3.65 13.03
C ALA A 43 -5.70 4.14 13.57
N ARG A 44 -5.05 5.10 12.90
CA ARG A 44 -3.70 5.58 13.26
C ARG A 44 -3.68 7.09 13.40
N PRO A 45 -3.13 7.64 14.50
CA PRO A 45 -2.89 9.06 14.59
C PRO A 45 -1.83 9.48 13.58
N MET A 46 -2.10 10.58 12.85
CA MET A 46 -1.11 11.15 11.96
C MET A 46 0.06 11.73 12.73
N MET A 47 1.25 11.62 12.14
CA MET A 47 2.47 12.21 12.65
C MET A 47 2.77 13.50 11.86
N PHE A 48 3.04 14.57 12.59
CA PHE A 48 3.49 15.85 12.05
C PHE A 48 4.74 16.29 12.80
N ASP A 49 5.86 16.37 12.10
CA ASP A 49 7.14 16.85 12.60
C ASP A 49 7.75 17.79 11.57
N GLY A 50 8.04 19.03 11.98
CA GLY A 50 8.61 20.06 11.09
C GLY A 50 10.08 19.85 10.75
N ALA A 51 10.78 18.95 11.45
CA ALA A 51 12.16 18.58 11.17
C ALA A 51 12.26 17.35 10.24
N GLU A 52 11.16 16.65 9.98
CA GLU A 52 11.16 15.43 9.18
C GLU A 52 10.41 15.61 7.85
N ASN A 53 10.89 14.93 6.82
CA ASN A 53 10.20 14.81 5.54
C ASN A 53 9.82 13.35 5.30
N SER A 54 8.65 13.12 4.71
CA SER A 54 8.12 11.79 4.46
C SER A 54 7.77 11.60 3.00
N ILE A 55 7.97 10.38 2.49
CA ILE A 55 7.49 9.97 1.16
C ILE A 55 5.97 9.87 1.09
N SER A 56 5.30 9.64 2.23
CA SER A 56 3.84 9.57 2.33
C SER A 56 3.27 10.87 2.87
N ALA A 57 2.23 11.40 2.21
CA ALA A 57 1.54 12.62 2.62
C ALA A 57 0.83 12.53 3.99
N PHE A 58 0.44 11.31 4.41
CA PHE A 58 -0.24 11.06 5.68
C PHE A 58 0.51 9.97 6.47
N ASN A 59 1.76 10.26 6.81
CA ASN A 59 2.62 9.33 7.55
C ASN A 59 2.18 9.20 9.02
N PHE A 60 2.52 8.06 9.63
CA PHE A 60 2.24 7.75 11.02
C PHE A 60 3.35 6.86 11.57
N LYS A 61 3.56 6.90 12.90
CA LYS A 61 4.51 5.98 13.56
C LYS A 61 3.97 4.56 13.48
N VAL A 62 4.84 3.58 13.27
CA VAL A 62 4.50 2.14 13.26
C VAL A 62 4.53 1.60 14.68
#